data_AF-A0A7K9AZM9-F1
#
_entry.id   AF-A0A7K9AZM9-F1
#
_cell.length_a   1.000
_cell.length_b   1.000
_cell.length_c   1.000
_cell.angle_alpha   90.00
_cell.angle_beta   90.00
_cell.angle_gamma   90.00
#
_symmetry.space_group_name_H-M   'P 1'
#
loop_
_entity.id
_entity.type
_entity.pdbx_description
1 polymer ?
#
loop_
_entity_poly.entity_id
_entity_poly.type
_entity_poly.pdbx_seq_one_letter_code
_entity_poly.pdbx_strand_id
1 'polypeptide(L)'
;QRFSSALVKSNTANTSACSTCFGKKNTTRDWLTQKYFRHAKAVPDESRDIIACAQSILERENYFVREVDRYLRHNDFLNLRKKEILYKKWLGDVSEPLLQKIEDKVDSKSSEEIRKRNEEQLSLYLNYCKKKGYVALDTYNPSEYDPLFLKTCTDCWKVSIPTLQDPLLKDMRRKFTEKGIIKQCETGRRCSSRELNELSKAELPLLPLSRQRMDAVEWLKIPHAYIASEVHQTKR
;
A
#
# COMPACT_ATOMS: atom_id res chain seq x y z
N GLN A 1 14.32 -34.70 20.94
CA GLN A 1 13.23 -35.70 20.90
C GLN A 1 13.60 -36.78 19.89
N ARG A 2 14.02 -37.95 20.38
CA ARG A 2 14.19 -39.17 19.60
C ARG A 2 12.96 -40.02 19.89
N PHE A 3 12.30 -40.54 18.86
CA PHE A 3 11.38 -41.67 19.04
C PHE A 3 11.76 -42.78 18.08
N SER A 4 12.30 -43.83 18.69
CA SER A 4 12.45 -45.17 18.15
C SER A 4 11.10 -45.86 18.13
N SER A 5 10.78 -46.59 17.06
CA SER A 5 9.63 -47.48 17.00
C SER A 5 9.97 -48.83 17.65
N ALA A 6 9.16 -49.21 18.64
CA ALA A 6 9.30 -50.43 19.41
C ALA A 6 8.74 -51.66 18.65
N LEU A 7 9.49 -52.76 18.76
CA LEU A 7 9.09 -54.13 18.49
C LEU A 7 8.25 -54.65 19.67
N VAL A 8 7.08 -55.24 19.40
CA VAL A 8 6.36 -56.06 20.38
C VAL A 8 6.11 -57.44 19.80
N LYS A 9 6.67 -58.44 20.48
CA LYS A 9 6.44 -59.88 20.35
C LYS A 9 5.29 -60.31 21.27
N SER A 10 4.52 -61.31 20.86
CA SER A 10 4.06 -62.44 21.71
C SER A 10 3.33 -63.46 20.81
N ASN A 11 3.90 -64.65 20.61
CA ASN A 11 3.80 -65.89 21.42
C ASN A 11 2.54 -66.74 21.15
N THR A 12 2.75 -67.79 20.34
CA THR A 12 2.42 -69.22 20.57
C THR A 12 1.51 -69.58 21.76
N ALA A 13 0.40 -70.30 21.54
CA ALA A 13 0.34 -71.78 21.48
C ALA A 13 -1.10 -72.33 21.69
N ASN A 14 -1.35 -73.53 21.13
CA ASN A 14 -2.26 -74.60 21.58
C ASN A 14 -3.59 -74.90 20.84
N THR A 15 -3.49 -75.90 19.94
CA THR A 15 -4.24 -77.19 19.88
C THR A 15 -5.77 -77.24 19.98
N SER A 16 -6.40 -77.75 18.91
CA SER A 16 -7.28 -78.93 18.99
C SER A 16 -7.42 -79.61 17.62
N ALA A 17 -7.58 -80.93 17.64
CA ALA A 17 -7.41 -81.89 16.56
C ALA A 17 -8.75 -82.31 15.89
N CYS A 18 -8.65 -83.35 15.04
CA CYS A 18 -9.71 -84.15 14.40
C CYS A 18 -10.18 -83.65 13.02
N SER A 19 -9.51 -84.02 11.94
CA SER A 19 -9.69 -85.26 11.14
C SER A 19 -11.04 -85.35 10.42
N THR A 20 -11.03 -85.44 9.09
CA THR A 20 -11.32 -86.69 8.34
C THR A 20 -11.20 -86.40 6.84
N CYS A 21 -10.50 -87.29 6.15
CA CYS A 21 -10.22 -87.32 4.71
C CYS A 21 -11.50 -87.77 3.95
N PHE A 22 -11.71 -87.72 2.64
CA PHE A 22 -10.91 -87.65 1.42
C PHE A 22 -11.88 -87.20 0.31
N GLY A 23 -11.45 -86.39 -0.65
CA GLY A 23 -12.28 -86.06 -1.81
C GLY A 23 -11.61 -85.06 -2.75
N LYS A 24 -10.77 -85.60 -3.64
CA LYS A 24 -10.10 -84.96 -4.79
C LYS A 24 -10.52 -83.50 -5.10
N LYS A 25 -9.66 -82.54 -4.78
CA LYS A 25 -9.62 -81.20 -5.42
C LYS A 25 -8.19 -80.69 -5.45
N ASN A 26 -7.44 -81.05 -6.49
CA ASN A 26 -6.12 -80.46 -6.75
C ASN A 26 -6.12 -79.54 -7.98
N THR A 27 -7.27 -79.02 -8.41
CA THR A 27 -7.37 -77.95 -9.42
C THR A 27 -7.58 -76.55 -8.82
N THR A 28 -7.37 -76.39 -7.51
CA THR A 28 -7.48 -75.09 -6.81
C THR A 28 -6.21 -74.66 -6.10
N ARG A 29 -5.07 -75.33 -6.32
CA ARG A 29 -3.75 -74.86 -5.88
C ARG A 29 -2.84 -74.40 -7.02
N ASP A 30 -3.15 -74.75 -8.27
CA ASP A 30 -2.34 -74.37 -9.43
C ASP A 30 -2.46 -72.89 -9.83
N TRP A 31 -3.50 -72.17 -9.36
CA TRP A 31 -3.59 -70.71 -9.57
C TRP A 31 -2.62 -69.93 -8.66
N LEU A 32 -2.10 -70.55 -7.61
CA LEU A 32 -1.05 -70.00 -6.75
C LEU A 32 0.35 -70.42 -7.20
N THR A 33 0.49 -71.02 -8.39
CA THR A 33 1.79 -71.35 -8.95
C THR A 33 2.55 -70.06 -9.24
N GLN A 34 3.83 -70.07 -8.87
CA GLN A 34 4.91 -69.08 -9.03
C GLN A 34 4.84 -68.13 -10.26
N LYS A 35 4.14 -68.51 -11.33
CA LYS A 35 3.83 -67.70 -12.51
C LYS A 35 3.00 -66.44 -12.17
N TYR A 36 2.02 -66.52 -11.27
CA TYR A 36 1.19 -65.37 -10.88
C TYR A 36 1.89 -64.42 -9.88
N PHE A 37 2.76 -64.95 -9.02
CA PHE A 37 3.61 -64.14 -8.13
C PHE A 37 4.72 -63.38 -8.88
N ARG A 38 5.16 -63.86 -10.06
CA ARG A 38 6.10 -63.12 -10.92
C ARG A 38 5.46 -61.85 -11.49
N HIS A 39 4.16 -61.87 -11.78
CA HIS A 39 3.43 -60.68 -12.24
C HIS A 39 3.21 -59.66 -11.11
N ALA A 40 2.88 -60.10 -9.89
CA ALA A 40 2.79 -59.20 -8.73
C ALA A 40 4.15 -58.60 -8.30
N LYS A 41 5.27 -59.28 -8.61
CA LYS A 41 6.64 -58.76 -8.41
C LYS A 41 7.16 -57.87 -9.56
N ALA A 42 6.44 -57.78 -10.69
CA ALA A 42 6.79 -56.91 -11.82
C ALA A 42 6.12 -55.51 -11.76
N VAL A 43 5.00 -55.39 -11.04
CA VAL A 43 4.31 -54.12 -10.73
C VAL A 43 5.09 -53.10 -9.86
N PRO A 44 6.15 -53.45 -9.07
CA PRO A 44 6.91 -52.45 -8.34
C PRO A 44 7.68 -51.50 -9.27
N ASP A 45 8.03 -51.93 -10.48
CA ASP A 45 8.86 -51.14 -11.40
C ASP A 45 8.07 -49.97 -11.98
N GLU A 46 6.87 -50.23 -12.50
CA GLU A 46 5.95 -49.19 -12.98
C GLU A 46 5.56 -48.20 -11.85
N SER A 47 5.35 -48.70 -10.62
CA SER A 47 5.05 -47.84 -9.48
C SER A 47 6.24 -46.94 -9.10
N ARG A 48 7.48 -47.43 -9.24
CA ARG A 48 8.70 -46.64 -9.00
C ARG A 48 8.90 -45.61 -10.09
N ASP A 49 8.62 -45.95 -11.34
CA ASP A 49 8.69 -45.02 -12.46
C ASP A 49 7.66 -43.90 -12.33
N ILE A 50 6.42 -44.21 -11.93
CA ILE A 50 5.39 -43.21 -11.65
C ILE A 50 5.82 -42.29 -10.50
N ILE A 51 6.40 -42.84 -9.43
CA ILE A 51 6.93 -42.06 -8.30
C ILE A 51 8.10 -41.17 -8.75
N ALA A 52 9.01 -41.68 -9.56
CA ALA A 52 10.13 -40.91 -10.10
C ALA A 52 9.66 -39.79 -11.04
N CYS A 53 8.67 -40.06 -11.90
CA CYS A 53 8.03 -39.05 -12.73
C CYS A 53 7.37 -37.96 -11.86
N ALA A 54 6.60 -38.35 -10.85
CA ALA A 54 5.98 -37.39 -9.93
C ALA A 54 7.03 -36.55 -9.18
N GLN A 55 8.13 -37.15 -8.73
CA GLN A 55 9.24 -36.44 -8.10
C GLN A 55 9.90 -35.44 -9.06
N SER A 56 10.13 -35.82 -10.31
CA SER A 56 10.71 -34.90 -11.32
C SER A 56 9.81 -33.69 -11.63
N ILE A 57 8.48 -33.88 -11.60
CA ILE A 57 7.50 -32.80 -11.75
C ILE A 57 7.57 -31.88 -10.53
N LEU A 58 7.56 -32.44 -9.32
CA LEU A 58 7.66 -31.67 -8.07
C LEU A 58 8.98 -30.88 -7.97
N GLU A 59 10.10 -31.46 -8.41
CA GLU A 59 11.40 -30.77 -8.44
C GLU A 59 11.40 -29.59 -9.42
N ARG A 60 10.81 -29.78 -10.62
CA ARG A 60 10.65 -28.71 -11.61
C ARG A 60 9.75 -27.59 -11.07
N GLU A 61 8.64 -27.94 -10.43
CA GLU A 61 7.72 -26.96 -9.83
C GLU A 61 8.38 -26.22 -8.67
N ASN A 62 9.07 -26.93 -7.79
CA ASN A 62 9.79 -26.33 -6.67
C ASN A 62 10.90 -25.38 -7.16
N TYR A 63 11.62 -25.76 -8.23
CA TYR A 63 12.60 -24.86 -8.86
C TYR A 63 11.93 -23.59 -9.41
N PHE A 64 10.81 -23.75 -10.12
CA PHE A 64 10.04 -22.61 -10.65
C PHE A 64 9.58 -21.66 -9.53
N VAL A 65 8.98 -22.20 -8.46
CA VAL A 65 8.54 -21.41 -7.30
C VAL A 65 9.71 -20.64 -6.68
N ARG A 66 10.88 -21.29 -6.52
CA ARG A 66 12.08 -20.65 -5.99
C ARG A 66 12.59 -19.51 -6.87
N GLU A 67 12.52 -19.65 -8.20
CA GLU A 67 12.97 -18.61 -9.12
C GLU A 67 12.02 -17.40 -9.12
N VAL A 68 10.70 -17.65 -9.06
CA VAL A 68 9.70 -16.59 -8.89
C VAL A 68 9.91 -15.85 -7.57
N ASP A 69 10.07 -16.57 -6.48
CA ASP A 69 10.33 -16.02 -5.14
C ASP A 69 11.64 -15.22 -5.09
N ARG A 70 12.69 -15.69 -5.80
CA ARG A 70 13.93 -14.93 -5.98
C ARG A 70 13.69 -13.62 -6.74
N TYR A 71 12.92 -13.65 -7.81
CA TYR A 71 12.59 -12.45 -8.59
C TYR A 71 11.78 -11.44 -7.77
N LEU A 72 10.77 -11.91 -7.02
CA LEU A 72 9.95 -11.06 -6.15
C LEU A 72 10.81 -10.38 -5.08
N ARG A 73 11.67 -11.13 -4.38
CA ARG A 73 12.62 -10.55 -3.40
C ARG A 73 13.53 -9.50 -4.03
N HIS A 74 14.04 -9.76 -5.23
CA HIS A 74 14.88 -8.81 -5.92
C HIS A 74 14.10 -7.54 -6.29
N ASN A 75 12.86 -7.68 -6.75
CA ASN A 75 11.98 -6.54 -7.03
C ASN A 75 11.71 -5.71 -5.78
N ASP A 76 11.41 -6.36 -4.65
CA ASP A 76 11.20 -5.70 -3.36
C ASP A 76 12.44 -4.92 -2.92
N PHE A 77 13.63 -5.51 -3.05
CA PHE A 77 14.88 -4.83 -2.79
C PHE A 77 15.08 -3.60 -3.68
N LEU A 78 14.81 -3.71 -5.00
CA LEU A 78 14.90 -2.57 -5.92
C LEU A 78 13.89 -1.47 -5.57
N ASN A 79 12.67 -1.84 -5.17
CA ASN A 79 11.65 -0.90 -4.73
C ASN A 79 12.05 -0.17 -3.44
N LEU A 80 12.62 -0.88 -2.46
CA LEU A 80 13.17 -0.28 -1.25
C LEU A 80 14.31 0.69 -1.59
N ARG A 81 15.23 0.27 -2.47
CA ARG A 81 16.33 1.14 -2.91
C ARG A 81 15.82 2.39 -3.64
N LYS A 82 14.80 2.26 -4.48
CA LYS A 82 14.16 3.40 -5.16
C LYS A 82 13.54 4.36 -4.15
N LYS A 83 12.81 3.85 -3.15
CA LYS A 83 12.21 4.66 -2.08
C LYS A 83 13.27 5.40 -1.27
N GLU A 84 14.36 4.73 -0.91
CA GLU A 84 15.48 5.35 -0.18
C GLU A 84 16.10 6.50 -0.99
N ILE A 85 16.37 6.29 -2.28
CA ILE A 85 16.93 7.33 -3.16
C ILE A 85 15.96 8.52 -3.30
N LEU A 86 14.66 8.26 -3.46
CA LEU A 86 13.65 9.32 -3.52
C LEU A 86 13.58 10.12 -2.23
N TYR A 87 13.61 9.44 -1.08
CA TYR A 87 13.61 10.09 0.22
C TYR A 87 14.85 10.99 0.40
N LYS A 88 16.05 10.49 0.07
CA LYS A 88 17.29 11.28 0.14
C LYS A 88 17.23 12.53 -0.75
N LYS A 89 16.70 12.40 -1.96
CA LYS A 89 16.50 13.55 -2.86
C LYS A 89 15.50 14.54 -2.31
N TRP A 90 14.35 14.07 -1.83
CA TRP A 90 13.34 14.94 -1.24
C TRP A 90 13.87 15.67 0.00
N LEU A 91 14.67 14.97 0.81
CA LEU A 91 15.29 15.55 2.00
C LEU A 91 16.18 16.76 1.62
N GLY A 92 17.07 16.60 0.64
CA GLY A 92 17.94 17.71 0.19
C GLY A 92 17.26 18.77 -0.68
N ASP A 93 16.35 18.38 -1.59
CA ASP A 93 15.75 19.31 -2.55
C ASP A 93 14.53 20.07 -1.99
N VAL A 94 13.89 19.53 -0.95
CA VAL A 94 12.64 20.06 -0.38
C VAL A 94 12.79 20.36 1.10
N SER A 95 13.20 19.37 1.92
CA SER A 95 13.13 19.54 3.39
C SER A 95 14.21 20.46 3.95
N GLU A 96 15.47 20.30 3.54
CA GLU A 96 16.59 21.12 4.02
C GLU A 96 16.42 22.60 3.62
N PRO A 97 16.09 22.95 2.37
CA PRO A 97 15.88 24.35 1.99
C PRO A 97 14.69 24.98 2.71
N LEU A 98 13.64 24.20 2.98
CA LEU A 98 12.49 24.65 3.76
C LEU A 98 12.88 24.95 5.19
N LEU A 99 13.59 24.03 5.85
CA LEU A 99 14.01 24.17 7.23
C LEU A 99 14.96 25.36 7.39
N GLN A 100 15.97 25.45 6.51
CA GLN A 100 16.91 26.56 6.49
C GLN A 100 16.19 27.90 6.34
N LYS A 101 15.18 27.99 5.46
CA LYS A 101 14.41 29.23 5.29
C LYS A 101 13.58 29.61 6.51
N ILE A 102 13.10 28.63 7.27
CA ILE A 102 12.39 28.87 8.51
C ILE A 102 13.39 29.36 9.57
N GLU A 103 14.53 28.69 9.71
CA GLU A 103 15.59 29.04 10.65
C GLU A 103 16.15 30.44 10.36
N ASP A 104 16.54 30.72 9.11
CA ASP A 104 16.96 32.05 8.65
C ASP A 104 15.95 33.13 9.04
N LYS A 105 14.64 32.82 8.91
CA LYS A 105 13.59 33.78 9.23
C LYS A 105 13.46 34.00 10.73
N VAL A 106 13.54 32.93 11.52
CA VAL A 106 13.51 32.99 12.98
C VAL A 106 14.71 33.77 13.50
N ASP A 107 15.91 33.49 12.99
CA ASP A 107 17.15 34.15 13.38
C ASP A 107 17.23 35.60 12.93
N SER A 108 16.60 35.94 11.79
CA SER A 108 16.50 37.35 11.35
C SER A 108 15.67 38.22 12.29
N LYS A 109 14.89 37.63 13.21
CA LYS A 109 14.05 38.37 14.14
C LYS A 109 14.84 38.72 15.40
N SER A 110 14.69 39.98 15.80
CA SER A 110 15.24 40.43 17.06
C SER A 110 14.53 39.71 18.22
N SER A 111 15.31 39.15 19.13
CA SER A 111 14.81 38.54 20.36
C SER A 111 13.99 39.54 21.19
N GLU A 112 14.31 40.84 21.11
CA GLU A 112 13.59 41.92 21.78
C GLU A 112 12.20 42.14 21.18
N GLU A 113 12.07 42.07 19.84
CA GLU A 113 10.77 42.17 19.17
C GLU A 113 9.86 41.00 19.55
N ILE A 114 10.42 39.79 19.62
CA ILE A 114 9.70 38.58 20.07
C ILE A 114 9.26 38.76 21.53
N ARG A 115 10.15 39.22 22.40
CA ARG A 115 9.86 39.43 23.82
C ARG A 115 8.75 40.47 24.01
N LYS A 116 8.86 41.63 23.38
CA LYS A 116 7.87 42.71 23.46
C LYS A 116 6.49 42.23 23.02
N ARG A 117 6.42 41.46 21.93
CA ARG A 117 5.15 40.88 21.46
C ARG A 117 4.55 39.89 22.46
N ASN A 118 5.37 39.06 23.09
CA ASN A 118 4.92 38.13 24.12
C ASN A 118 4.39 38.88 25.36
N GLU A 119 5.08 39.95 25.76
CA GLU A 119 4.63 40.85 26.83
C GLU A 119 3.29 41.52 26.49
N GLU A 120 3.11 41.99 25.25
CA GLU A 120 1.86 42.56 24.76
C GLU A 120 0.71 41.52 24.79
N GLN A 121 0.92 40.30 24.29
CA GLN A 121 -0.06 39.20 24.38
C GLN A 121 -0.47 38.92 25.83
N LEU A 122 0.52 38.83 26.72
CA LEU A 122 0.29 38.55 28.12
C LEU A 122 -0.49 39.68 28.79
N SER A 123 -0.16 40.94 28.47
CA SER A 123 -0.86 42.10 29.01
C SER A 123 -2.33 42.13 28.58
N LEU A 124 -2.63 41.78 27.33
CA LEU A 124 -3.99 41.66 26.80
C LEU A 124 -4.77 40.57 27.52
N TYR A 125 -4.15 39.40 27.73
CA TYR A 125 -4.75 38.30 28.47
C TYR A 125 -5.06 38.68 29.91
N LEU A 126 -4.10 39.27 30.63
CA LEU A 126 -4.28 39.71 32.01
C LEU A 126 -5.39 40.76 32.11
N ASN A 127 -5.49 41.68 31.16
CA ASN A 127 -6.56 42.67 31.11
C ASN A 127 -7.93 42.02 30.87
N TYR A 128 -8.01 41.01 30.00
CA TYR A 128 -9.23 40.22 29.80
C TYR A 128 -9.64 39.49 31.08
N CYS A 129 -8.71 38.80 31.75
CA CYS A 129 -8.97 38.12 33.02
C CYS A 129 -9.46 39.09 34.09
N LYS A 130 -8.83 40.28 34.21
CA LYS A 130 -9.28 41.32 35.15
C LYS A 130 -10.69 41.83 34.87
N LYS A 131 -11.06 42.00 33.59
CA LYS A 131 -12.39 42.46 33.18
C LYS A 131 -13.47 41.41 33.41
N LYS A 132 -13.19 40.14 33.12
CA LYS A 132 -14.14 39.03 33.23
C LYS A 132 -14.22 38.45 34.65
N GLY A 133 -13.18 38.65 35.47
CA GLY A 133 -13.08 38.15 36.83
C GLY A 133 -12.73 36.67 36.87
N TYR A 134 -13.69 35.81 36.52
CA TYR A 134 -13.50 34.37 36.40
C TYR A 134 -13.56 33.94 34.93
N VAL A 135 -12.45 33.39 34.43
CA VAL A 135 -12.34 32.90 33.05
C VAL A 135 -12.45 31.38 33.08
N ALA A 136 -13.65 30.86 32.79
CA ALA A 136 -13.81 29.45 32.46
C ALA A 136 -13.24 29.21 31.05
N LEU A 137 -12.31 28.26 30.92
CA LEU A 137 -11.68 27.91 29.64
C LEU A 137 -12.66 27.27 28.64
N ASP A 138 -13.79 26.76 29.14
CA ASP A 138 -14.78 26.04 28.34
C ASP A 138 -15.66 26.96 27.47
N THR A 139 -15.76 28.25 27.83
CA THR A 139 -16.56 29.25 27.11
C THR A 139 -15.66 30.31 26.48
N TYR A 140 -14.98 29.93 25.39
CA TYR A 140 -14.17 30.85 24.61
C TYR A 140 -15.04 31.67 23.64
N ASN A 141 -14.99 33.00 23.77
CA ASN A 141 -15.64 33.93 22.86
C ASN A 141 -14.59 34.83 22.19
N PRO A 142 -14.33 34.69 20.88
CA PRO A 142 -13.36 35.50 20.15
C PRO A 142 -13.63 37.01 20.19
N SER A 143 -14.90 37.41 20.37
CA SER A 143 -15.27 38.83 20.48
C SER A 143 -14.82 39.47 21.79
N GLU A 144 -14.59 38.66 22.84
CA GLU A 144 -14.15 39.16 24.15
C GLU A 144 -12.63 39.18 24.27
N TYR A 145 -11.96 38.14 23.77
CA TYR A 145 -10.51 38.04 23.71
C TYR A 145 -10.13 37.11 22.56
N ASP A 146 -9.28 37.61 21.65
CA ASP A 146 -8.68 36.80 20.59
C ASP A 146 -7.17 36.62 20.87
N PRO A 147 -6.71 35.42 21.26
CA PRO A 147 -5.29 35.14 21.47
C PRO A 147 -4.48 35.28 20.17
N LEU A 148 -5.12 35.20 19.00
CA LEU A 148 -4.49 35.31 17.69
C LEU A 148 -4.51 36.74 17.14
N PHE A 149 -5.05 37.72 17.88
CA PHE A 149 -5.23 39.11 17.45
C PHE A 149 -3.94 39.76 16.92
N LEU A 150 -2.77 39.45 17.50
CA LEU A 150 -1.51 40.00 17.04
C LEU A 150 -1.03 39.46 15.68
N LYS A 151 -1.80 38.60 15.00
CA LYS A 151 -1.54 38.21 13.59
C LYS A 151 -1.54 39.41 12.63
N THR A 152 -1.92 40.61 13.06
CA THR A 152 -1.90 41.85 12.28
C THR A 152 -0.56 42.19 11.61
N CYS A 153 0.56 41.62 12.09
CA CYS A 153 1.82 41.66 11.35
C CYS A 153 1.89 40.46 10.39
N THR A 154 1.06 40.49 9.34
CA THR A 154 0.93 39.39 8.35
C THR A 154 2.27 39.05 7.66
N ASP A 155 3.19 40.02 7.61
CA ASP A 155 4.46 39.91 6.89
C ASP A 155 5.66 39.52 7.77
N CYS A 156 5.55 39.57 9.11
CA CYS A 156 6.71 39.32 9.97
C CYS A 156 7.15 37.86 9.97
N TRP A 157 6.23 36.91 9.78
CA TRP A 157 6.52 35.47 9.76
C TRP A 157 6.30 34.82 8.39
N LYS A 158 5.90 35.60 7.37
CA LYS A 158 5.71 35.08 6.02
C LYS A 158 7.06 34.92 5.34
N VAL A 159 7.29 33.74 4.78
CA VAL A 159 8.50 33.40 4.01
C VAL A 159 8.08 33.06 2.59
N SER A 160 8.64 33.76 1.61
CA SER A 160 8.53 33.38 0.21
C SER A 160 9.56 32.31 -0.11
N ILE A 161 9.11 31.12 -0.49
CA ILE A 161 9.99 30.01 -0.86
C ILE A 161 9.99 29.90 -2.38
N PRO A 162 11.15 29.76 -3.03
CA PRO A 162 11.21 29.47 -4.47
C PRO A 162 10.55 28.14 -4.79
N THR A 163 10.30 27.86 -6.07
CA THR A 163 9.72 26.58 -6.47
C THR A 163 10.62 25.40 -6.08
N LEU A 164 10.21 24.66 -5.06
CA LEU A 164 10.92 23.47 -4.58
C LEU A 164 10.92 22.39 -5.65
N GLN A 165 12.04 21.68 -5.80
CA GLN A 165 12.21 20.61 -6.78
C GLN A 165 11.78 19.28 -6.17
N ASP A 166 10.46 19.10 -6.01
CA ASP A 166 9.92 17.85 -5.49
C ASP A 166 10.15 16.68 -6.47
N PRO A 167 10.89 15.62 -6.06
CA PRO A 167 11.12 14.44 -6.87
C PRO A 167 9.85 13.76 -7.36
N LEU A 168 8.77 13.79 -6.57
CA LEU A 168 7.48 13.18 -6.92
C LEU A 168 6.75 13.95 -8.02
N LEU A 169 6.95 15.27 -8.07
CA LEU A 169 6.32 16.14 -9.06
C LEU A 169 7.17 16.32 -10.31
N LYS A 170 8.42 15.83 -10.32
CA LYS A 170 9.36 16.04 -11.42
C LYS A 170 8.82 15.55 -12.75
N ASP A 171 8.29 14.33 -12.78
CA ASP A 171 7.74 13.74 -14.01
C ASP A 171 6.48 14.48 -14.47
N MET A 172 5.63 14.89 -13.53
CA MET A 172 4.45 15.68 -13.82
C MET A 172 4.85 17.03 -14.45
N ARG A 173 5.78 17.77 -13.82
CA ARG A 173 6.28 19.06 -14.32
C ARG A 173 6.90 18.91 -15.70
N ARG A 174 7.71 17.87 -15.93
CA ARG A 174 8.30 17.57 -17.23
C ARG A 174 7.23 17.39 -18.30
N LYS A 175 6.22 16.55 -18.05
CA LYS A 175 5.10 16.33 -18.97
C LYS A 175 4.32 17.61 -19.24
N PHE A 176 4.10 18.44 -18.23
CA PHE A 176 3.45 19.74 -18.40
C PHE A 176 4.26 20.68 -19.28
N THR A 177 5.58 20.76 -19.07
CA THR A 177 6.47 21.56 -19.92
C THR A 177 6.47 21.05 -21.36
N GLU A 178 6.58 19.74 -21.56
CA GLU A 178 6.52 19.10 -22.89
C GLU A 178 5.18 19.41 -23.59
N LYS A 179 4.04 19.23 -22.91
CA LYS A 179 2.71 19.60 -23.43
C LYS A 179 2.63 21.09 -23.80
N GLY A 180 3.20 21.96 -22.96
CA GLY A 180 3.23 23.40 -23.22
C GLY A 180 4.02 23.75 -24.47
N ILE A 181 5.17 23.11 -24.69
CA ILE A 181 5.98 23.30 -25.90
C ILE A 181 5.21 22.83 -27.14
N ILE A 182 4.58 21.65 -27.09
CA ILE A 182 3.77 21.13 -28.20
C ILE A 182 2.65 22.12 -28.56
N LYS A 183 1.88 22.58 -27.56
CA LYS A 183 0.80 23.55 -27.78
C LYS A 183 1.30 24.88 -28.34
N GLN A 184 2.46 25.34 -27.90
CA GLN A 184 3.09 26.53 -28.45
C GLN A 184 3.48 26.35 -29.93
N CYS A 185 3.99 25.18 -30.31
CA CYS A 185 4.29 24.88 -31.71
C CYS A 185 3.01 24.81 -32.57
N GLU A 186 1.92 24.27 -32.03
CA GLU A 186 0.63 24.19 -32.74
C GLU A 186 -0.04 25.57 -32.92
N THR A 187 -0.03 26.40 -31.87
CA THR A 187 -0.80 27.66 -31.83
C THR A 187 0.02 28.90 -32.15
N GLY A 188 1.35 28.80 -32.18
CA GLY A 188 2.26 29.92 -32.38
C GLY A 188 2.35 30.90 -31.20
N ARG A 189 1.63 30.67 -30.10
CA ARG A 189 1.60 31.53 -28.90
C ARG A 189 2.13 30.78 -27.68
N ARG A 190 2.87 31.48 -26.81
CA ARG A 190 3.22 30.94 -25.48
C ARG A 190 1.95 30.75 -24.64
N CYS A 191 1.65 29.51 -24.28
CA CYS A 191 0.56 29.19 -23.36
C CYS A 191 0.99 29.39 -21.91
N SER A 192 0.14 30.00 -21.08
CA SER A 192 0.40 30.09 -19.65
C SER A 192 0.15 28.76 -18.94
N SER A 193 0.79 28.55 -17.78
CA SER A 193 0.56 27.36 -16.96
C SER A 193 -0.92 27.17 -16.58
N ARG A 194 -1.65 28.28 -16.35
CA ARG A 194 -3.09 28.23 -16.06
C ARG A 194 -3.89 27.74 -17.26
N GLU A 195 -3.62 28.29 -18.45
CA GLU A 195 -4.28 27.86 -19.70
C GLU A 195 -4.02 26.36 -19.98
N LEU A 196 -2.78 25.90 -19.82
CA LEU A 196 -2.43 24.49 -20.00
C LEU A 196 -3.11 23.58 -18.98
N ASN A 197 -3.25 24.03 -17.74
CA ASN A 197 -3.96 23.27 -16.71
C ASN A 197 -5.45 23.14 -17.05
N GLU A 198 -6.10 24.22 -17.48
CA GLU A 198 -7.50 24.17 -17.92
C GLU A 198 -7.71 23.27 -19.14
N LEU A 199 -6.81 23.31 -20.12
CA LEU A 199 -6.83 22.37 -21.26
C LEU A 199 -6.65 20.92 -20.79
N SER A 200 -5.73 20.68 -19.86
CA SER A 200 -5.52 19.33 -19.32
C SER A 200 -6.75 18.80 -18.56
N LYS A 201 -7.48 19.66 -17.85
CA LYS A 201 -8.75 19.31 -17.20
C LYS A 201 -9.86 19.07 -18.23
N ALA A 202 -9.82 19.77 -19.36
CA ALA A 202 -10.78 19.61 -20.45
C ALA A 202 -10.57 18.31 -21.25
N GLU A 203 -9.32 17.86 -21.40
CA GLU A 203 -8.95 16.62 -22.10
C GLU A 203 -9.24 15.33 -21.31
N LEU A 204 -9.46 15.41 -19.99
CA LEU A 204 -9.80 14.22 -19.20
C LEU A 204 -11.15 13.66 -19.68
N PRO A 205 -11.25 12.34 -19.94
CA PRO A 205 -12.51 11.74 -20.37
C PRO A 205 -13.57 12.07 -19.33
N LEU A 206 -14.70 12.60 -19.81
CA LEU A 206 -15.89 12.77 -18.97
C LEU A 206 -16.31 11.37 -18.54
N LEU A 207 -15.89 10.97 -17.34
CA LEU A 207 -16.37 9.73 -16.76
C LEU A 207 -17.89 9.91 -16.59
N PRO A 208 -18.72 8.99 -17.09
CA PRO A 208 -20.18 9.15 -17.13
C PRO A 208 -20.85 9.30 -15.76
N LEU A 209 -20.07 9.20 -14.66
CA LEU A 209 -20.53 9.33 -13.28
C LEU A 209 -19.69 10.32 -12.45
N SER A 210 -18.68 11.01 -13.01
CA SER A 210 -17.81 11.85 -12.20
C SER A 210 -18.43 13.22 -11.92
N ARG A 211 -18.54 13.55 -10.63
CA ARG A 211 -18.90 14.88 -10.11
C ARG A 211 -17.75 15.89 -10.23
N GLN A 212 -16.85 15.69 -11.20
CA GLN A 212 -15.57 16.41 -11.32
C GLN A 212 -15.70 17.88 -11.72
N ARG A 213 -16.87 18.29 -12.23
CA ARG A 213 -17.15 19.69 -12.64
C ARG A 213 -18.25 20.36 -11.81
N MET A 214 -18.75 19.71 -10.76
CA MET A 214 -19.78 20.29 -9.91
C MET A 214 -19.14 21.21 -8.87
N ASP A 215 -19.74 22.37 -8.64
CA ASP A 215 -19.33 23.25 -7.56
C ASP A 215 -19.58 22.58 -6.20
N ALA A 216 -18.78 22.91 -5.18
CA ALA A 216 -18.87 22.30 -3.86
C ALA A 216 -20.25 22.52 -3.22
N VAL A 217 -20.87 23.68 -3.48
CA VAL A 217 -22.22 24.01 -2.99
C VAL A 217 -23.28 23.18 -3.71
N GLU A 218 -23.12 22.94 -5.01
CA GLU A 218 -24.01 22.08 -5.79
C GLU A 218 -23.88 20.62 -5.39
N TRP A 219 -22.67 20.18 -5.03
CA TRP A 219 -22.41 18.82 -4.56
C TRP A 219 -23.18 18.50 -3.27
N LEU A 220 -23.25 19.45 -2.34
CA LEU A 220 -23.96 19.32 -1.06
C LEU A 220 -25.49 19.33 -1.20
N LYS A 221 -26.01 19.91 -2.29
CA LYS A 221 -27.45 19.94 -2.59
C LYS A 221 -27.97 18.62 -3.17
N ILE A 222 -27.10 17.66 -3.48
CA ILE A 222 -27.50 16.40 -4.10
C ILE A 222 -28.14 15.49 -3.04
N PRO A 223 -29.39 15.04 -3.25
CA PRO A 223 -30.07 14.14 -2.32
C PRO A 223 -29.28 12.85 -2.10
N HIS A 224 -29.32 12.34 -0.86
CA HIS A 224 -28.63 11.11 -0.47
C HIS A 224 -29.08 9.87 -1.28
N ALA A 225 -30.26 9.96 -1.91
CA ALA A 225 -30.89 8.95 -2.76
C ALA A 225 -30.72 9.21 -4.27
N TYR A 226 -29.72 9.97 -4.71
CA TYR A 226 -29.44 10.21 -6.13
C TYR A 226 -28.96 8.93 -6.83
N ILE A 227 -29.92 8.08 -7.18
CA ILE A 227 -29.80 6.74 -7.79
C ILE A 227 -29.94 6.81 -9.33
N ALA A 228 -29.98 8.02 -9.91
CA ALA A 228 -30.07 8.21 -11.36
C ALA A 228 -28.73 7.97 -12.09
N SER A 229 -28.08 6.85 -11.80
CA SER A 229 -27.09 6.22 -12.68
C SER A 229 -27.86 5.43 -13.75
N GLU A 230 -27.49 5.57 -15.03
CA GLU A 230 -28.04 4.77 -16.14
C GLU A 230 -27.94 3.25 -15.89
N VAL A 231 -27.00 2.83 -15.04
CA VAL A 231 -26.80 1.44 -14.60
C VAL A 231 -27.96 0.90 -13.75
N HIS A 232 -28.76 1.77 -13.12
CA HIS A 232 -29.94 1.38 -12.35
C HIS A 232 -31.26 1.50 -13.13
N GLN A 233 -31.30 2.24 -14.24
CA GLN A 233 -32.50 2.32 -15.08
C GLN A 233 -32.67 1.10 -15.99
N THR A 234 -31.60 0.34 -16.27
CA THR A 234 -31.61 -0.86 -17.12
C THR A 234 -32.09 -2.13 -16.42
N LYS A 235 -32.68 -2.01 -15.22
CA LYS A 235 -33.40 -3.10 -14.54
C LYS A 235 -34.88 -2.77 -14.42
N ARG A 236 -35.60 -2.85 -15.54
CA ARG A 236 -37.06 -3.02 -15.58
C ARG A 236 -37.42 -3.99 -16.68
#